data_AF-A0A917C2H6-F1
#
_entry.id   AF-A0A917C2H6-F1
#
_cell.length_a   1.000
_cell.length_b   1.000
_cell.length_c   1.000
_cell.angle_alpha   90.00
_cell.angle_beta   90.00
_cell.angle_gamma   90.00
#
_symmetry.space_group_name_H-M   'P 1'
#
loop_
_entity.id
_entity.type
_entity.pdbx_description
1 polymer ?
#
loop_
_entity_poly.entity_id
_entity_poly.type
_entity_poly.pdbx_seq_one_letter_code
_entity_poly.pdbx_strand_id
1 'polypeptide(L)'
;MQSKKKQLPGFEGWYALWQEKMKLDPIMKWSVTARNQIEKQGDLQTKSSVTAEIIASYIKDENPTQKVEARVCDTLDEIIARIPPRVLQEQVLKHGTIKIERCWVEANLPDVEVLEAIAHVHGFLSTILEDAHSAFGLSEFDQIELTHDGISEVIHNERNHIDGKFPCMVATSEYRSMQISLSNGQARNFGTVKKHVSREDMEIAKKRYYGDRPIEDNEKPSWNVEDMAENLFNMARTVFIKDGYHSNVALLIHPTKGILPMQLETEVRADKYLIMKKVADEVERHGSDIVVLINEAWTAPFDPENPYQYPAERADKKEMLLLVAAGKDGTNVNMSAEIIRNGNVATLATTQKHCNEGVTNILQPIIDLWKRQGKISSGE
;
A
#
# COMPACT_ATOMS: atom_id res chain seq x y z
N MET A 1 -24.70 10.72 -24.81
CA MET A 1 -24.57 9.79 -25.95
C MET A 1 -25.90 9.38 -26.59
N GLN A 2 -26.86 8.80 -25.85
CA GLN A 2 -28.11 8.25 -26.42
C GLN A 2 -28.91 9.21 -27.32
N SER A 3 -29.00 10.50 -26.96
CA SER A 3 -29.74 11.50 -27.75
C SER A 3 -29.09 11.87 -29.09
N LYS A 4 -27.80 11.57 -29.28
CA LYS A 4 -27.02 11.87 -30.51
C LYS A 4 -26.53 10.64 -31.25
N LYS A 5 -26.98 9.43 -30.88
CA LYS A 5 -26.50 8.16 -31.46
C LYS A 5 -26.60 8.06 -32.98
N LYS A 6 -27.57 8.74 -33.61
CA LYS A 6 -27.72 8.82 -35.08
C LYS A 6 -26.56 9.52 -35.78
N GLN A 7 -25.74 10.29 -35.04
CA GLN A 7 -24.58 11.01 -35.57
C GLN A 7 -23.28 10.19 -35.49
N LEU A 8 -23.33 8.98 -34.91
CA LEU A 8 -22.18 8.09 -34.71
C LEU A 8 -22.36 6.82 -35.57
N PRO A 9 -21.68 6.71 -36.73
CA PRO A 9 -21.78 5.54 -37.60
C PRO A 9 -21.37 4.25 -36.87
N GLY A 10 -22.18 3.19 -36.93
CA GLY A 10 -21.87 1.91 -36.28
C GLY A 10 -22.13 1.86 -34.76
N PHE A 11 -22.69 2.92 -34.17
CA PHE A 11 -22.94 3.01 -32.72
C PHE A 11 -23.78 1.84 -32.17
N GLU A 12 -24.86 1.44 -32.84
CA GLU A 12 -25.75 0.39 -32.33
C GLU A 12 -25.03 -0.96 -32.22
N GLY A 13 -24.21 -1.31 -33.22
CA GLY A 13 -23.43 -2.56 -33.21
C GLY A 13 -22.35 -2.56 -32.13
N TRP A 14 -21.61 -1.44 -32.03
CA TRP A 14 -20.60 -1.24 -30.99
C TRP A 14 -21.21 -1.28 -29.57
N TYR A 15 -22.27 -0.51 -29.34
CA TYR A 15 -22.88 -0.38 -28.01
C TYR A 15 -23.61 -1.66 -27.59
N ALA A 16 -24.15 -2.45 -28.52
CA ALA A 16 -24.78 -3.73 -28.22
C ALA A 16 -23.82 -4.69 -27.47
N LEU A 17 -22.52 -4.71 -27.85
CA LEU A 17 -21.51 -5.51 -27.16
C LEU A 17 -21.36 -5.09 -25.68
N TRP A 18 -21.35 -3.77 -25.43
CA TRP A 18 -21.29 -3.23 -24.08
C TRP A 18 -22.57 -3.47 -23.29
N GLN A 19 -23.73 -3.42 -23.94
CA GLN A 19 -25.02 -3.78 -23.32
C GLN A 19 -25.02 -5.24 -22.87
N GLU A 20 -24.50 -6.17 -23.66
CA GLU A 20 -24.38 -7.57 -23.25
C GLU A 20 -23.42 -7.73 -22.06
N LYS A 21 -22.27 -7.05 -22.06
CA LYS A 21 -21.36 -7.04 -20.90
C LYS A 21 -22.05 -6.51 -19.62
N MET A 22 -22.76 -5.38 -19.71
CA MET A 22 -23.51 -4.82 -18.58
C MET A 22 -24.63 -5.77 -18.08
N LYS A 23 -25.28 -6.51 -18.98
CA LYS A 23 -26.28 -7.53 -18.64
C LYS A 23 -25.67 -8.81 -18.07
N LEU A 24 -24.36 -9.02 -18.16
CA LEU A 24 -23.71 -10.16 -17.51
C LEU A 24 -23.15 -9.77 -16.14
N ASP A 25 -22.78 -8.50 -15.96
CA ASP A 25 -22.23 -7.97 -14.73
C ASP A 25 -23.30 -7.77 -13.63
N PRO A 26 -23.21 -8.47 -12.47
CA PRO A 26 -24.16 -8.34 -11.38
C PRO A 26 -24.23 -6.94 -10.77
N ILE A 27 -23.09 -6.24 -10.66
CA ILE A 27 -23.01 -4.89 -10.08
C ILE A 27 -23.66 -3.88 -11.02
N MET A 28 -23.48 -4.02 -12.34
CA MET A 28 -24.14 -3.15 -13.30
C MET A 28 -25.66 -3.35 -13.34
N LYS A 29 -26.17 -4.58 -13.15
CA LYS A 29 -27.61 -4.82 -12.98
C LYS A 29 -28.15 -4.17 -11.71
N TRP A 30 -27.40 -4.35 -10.61
CA TRP A 30 -27.74 -3.75 -9.34
C TRP A 30 -27.82 -2.23 -9.46
N SER A 31 -26.83 -1.57 -10.10
CA SER A 31 -26.79 -0.11 -10.19
C SER A 31 -28.01 0.49 -10.89
N VAL A 32 -28.50 -0.15 -11.95
CA VAL A 32 -29.74 0.27 -12.63
C VAL A 32 -30.95 0.11 -11.71
N THR A 33 -31.03 -0.99 -10.98
CA THR A 33 -32.14 -1.27 -10.06
C THR A 33 -32.12 -0.29 -8.89
N ALA A 34 -30.95 -0.10 -8.28
CA ALA A 34 -30.71 0.82 -7.18
C ALA A 34 -31.07 2.27 -7.56
N ARG A 35 -30.63 2.75 -8.74
CA ARG A 35 -30.99 4.07 -9.25
C ARG A 35 -32.50 4.24 -9.40
N ASN A 36 -33.19 3.23 -9.94
CA ASN A 36 -34.64 3.28 -10.10
C ASN A 36 -35.37 3.26 -8.75
N GLN A 37 -34.86 2.52 -7.77
CA GLN A 37 -35.40 2.51 -6.42
C GLN A 37 -35.21 3.87 -5.75
N ILE A 38 -34.01 4.45 -5.80
CA ILE A 38 -33.72 5.80 -5.28
C ILE A 38 -34.65 6.84 -5.90
N GLU A 39 -34.81 6.82 -7.22
CA GLU A 39 -35.66 7.78 -7.94
C GLU A 39 -37.15 7.65 -7.60
N LYS A 40 -37.65 6.42 -7.37
CA LYS A 40 -39.10 6.15 -7.32
C LYS A 40 -39.63 5.80 -5.92
N GLN A 41 -38.78 5.28 -5.05
CA GLN A 41 -39.14 4.68 -3.76
C GLN A 41 -38.37 5.28 -2.59
N GLY A 42 -37.33 6.09 -2.85
CA GLY A 42 -36.48 6.69 -1.83
C GLY A 42 -35.24 5.86 -1.52
N ASP A 43 -34.64 6.10 -0.36
CA ASP A 43 -33.32 5.56 -0.01
C ASP A 43 -33.24 4.02 -0.01
N LEU A 44 -32.05 3.51 -0.32
CA LEU A 44 -31.76 2.08 -0.28
C LEU A 44 -31.77 1.56 1.17
N GLN A 45 -32.28 0.35 1.37
CA GLN A 45 -32.16 -0.32 2.66
C GLN A 45 -30.74 -0.80 2.88
N THR A 46 -29.98 -0.03 3.66
CA THR A 46 -28.59 -0.35 3.99
C THR A 46 -28.51 -1.10 5.32
N LYS A 47 -27.71 -2.17 5.33
CA LYS A 47 -27.21 -2.80 6.55
C LYS A 47 -25.80 -2.27 6.80
N SER A 48 -25.64 -1.60 7.92
CA SER A 48 -24.31 -1.20 8.38
C SER A 48 -23.70 -2.38 9.12
N SER A 49 -22.48 -2.77 8.74
CA SER A 49 -21.67 -3.68 9.53
C SER A 49 -20.32 -3.03 9.82
N VAL A 50 -19.66 -3.46 10.88
CA VAL A 50 -18.32 -3.04 11.21
C VAL A 50 -17.41 -4.25 11.17
N THR A 51 -16.29 -4.12 10.49
CA THR A 51 -15.23 -5.11 10.53
C THR A 51 -14.21 -4.64 11.55
N ALA A 52 -14.00 -5.45 12.58
CA ALA A 52 -12.91 -5.28 13.54
C ALA A 52 -11.77 -6.22 13.15
N GLU A 53 -10.69 -5.66 12.63
CA GLU A 53 -9.44 -6.38 12.34
C GLU A 53 -8.42 -6.04 13.43
N ILE A 54 -7.84 -7.06 14.06
CA ILE A 54 -6.68 -6.85 14.94
C ILE A 54 -5.41 -7.01 14.11
N ILE A 55 -4.61 -5.94 14.10
CA ILE A 55 -3.34 -5.87 13.40
C ILE A 55 -2.23 -6.00 14.45
N ALA A 56 -1.58 -7.15 14.47
CA ALA A 56 -0.45 -7.46 15.35
C ALA A 56 0.69 -8.23 14.64
N SER A 57 0.49 -8.59 13.38
CA SER A 57 1.48 -9.24 12.51
C SER A 57 1.49 -8.62 11.11
N TYR A 58 2.57 -8.86 10.37
CA TYR A 58 2.62 -8.59 8.94
C TYR A 58 1.89 -9.65 8.11
N ILE A 59 1.78 -10.87 8.64
CA ILE A 59 1.11 -11.98 7.98
C ILE A 59 -0.40 -11.83 8.20
N LYS A 60 -1.15 -11.72 7.11
CA LYS A 60 -2.59 -11.48 7.15
C LYS A 60 -3.35 -12.57 7.92
N ASP A 61 -2.97 -13.83 7.75
CA ASP A 61 -3.65 -14.96 8.39
C ASP A 61 -3.39 -15.04 9.90
N GLU A 62 -2.36 -14.34 10.40
CA GLU A 62 -2.08 -14.18 11.83
C GLU A 62 -2.84 -12.99 12.44
N ASN A 63 -3.50 -12.16 11.63
CA ASN A 63 -4.29 -11.01 12.09
C ASN A 63 -5.78 -11.40 12.21
N PRO A 64 -6.27 -11.71 13.42
CA PRO A 64 -7.64 -12.16 13.58
C PRO A 64 -8.61 -11.04 13.19
N THR A 65 -9.51 -11.37 12.26
CA THR A 65 -10.54 -10.47 11.76
C THR A 65 -11.91 -10.98 12.18
N GLN A 66 -12.71 -10.11 12.78
CA GLN A 66 -14.08 -10.41 13.17
C GLN A 66 -15.04 -9.39 12.57
N LYS A 67 -16.03 -9.87 11.82
CA LYS A 67 -17.17 -9.05 11.44
C LYS A 67 -18.10 -8.95 12.65
N VAL A 68 -18.36 -7.73 13.10
CA VAL A 68 -19.22 -7.43 14.25
C VAL A 68 -20.40 -6.61 13.73
N GLU A 69 -21.61 -7.05 14.04
CA GLU A 69 -22.78 -6.21 13.78
C GLU A 69 -22.70 -4.98 14.69
N ALA A 70 -22.72 -3.80 14.08
CA ALA A 70 -22.59 -2.54 14.80
C ALA A 70 -23.68 -1.57 14.38
N ARG A 71 -24.27 -0.93 15.38
CA ARG A 71 -25.22 0.15 15.24
C ARG A 71 -24.47 1.46 15.01
N VAL A 72 -25.18 2.45 14.47
CA VAL A 72 -24.61 3.79 14.20
C VAL A 72 -24.00 4.43 15.46
N CYS A 73 -24.59 4.16 16.62
CA CYS A 73 -24.23 4.81 17.89
C CYS A 73 -23.41 3.94 18.83
N ASP A 74 -22.93 2.76 18.40
CA ASP A 74 -22.09 1.94 19.27
C ASP A 74 -20.78 2.68 19.59
N THR A 75 -20.41 2.65 20.87
CA THR A 75 -19.13 3.13 21.38
C THR A 75 -18.02 2.13 21.07
N LEU A 76 -16.76 2.57 21.17
CA LEU A 76 -15.60 1.71 20.99
C LEU A 76 -15.61 0.53 21.97
N ASP A 77 -15.89 0.79 23.25
CA ASP A 77 -15.90 -0.24 24.29
C ASP A 77 -16.98 -1.31 24.01
N GLU A 78 -18.13 -0.90 23.50
CA GLU A 78 -19.20 -1.81 23.09
C GLU A 78 -18.80 -2.66 21.88
N ILE A 79 -18.02 -2.12 20.94
CA ILE A 79 -17.49 -2.88 19.80
C ILE A 79 -16.43 -3.87 20.29
N ILE A 80 -15.49 -3.43 21.13
CA ILE A 80 -14.41 -4.28 21.68
C ILE A 80 -14.99 -5.42 22.53
N ALA A 81 -15.99 -5.14 23.37
CA ALA A 81 -16.63 -6.16 24.22
C ALA A 81 -17.29 -7.30 23.43
N ARG A 82 -17.58 -7.11 22.14
CA ARG A 82 -18.15 -8.13 21.25
C ARG A 82 -17.08 -8.95 20.51
N ILE A 83 -15.80 -8.58 20.65
CA ILE A 83 -14.68 -9.35 20.08
C ILE A 83 -14.40 -10.55 20.99
N PRO A 84 -14.35 -11.79 20.46
CA PRO A 84 -14.12 -12.97 21.28
C PRO A 84 -12.82 -12.90 22.09
N PRO A 85 -12.80 -13.16 23.40
CA PRO A 85 -11.59 -13.07 24.24
C PRO A 85 -10.41 -13.92 23.77
N ARG A 86 -10.68 -15.04 23.08
CA ARG A 86 -9.64 -15.92 22.48
C ARG A 86 -8.71 -15.21 21.50
N VAL A 87 -9.14 -14.06 20.98
CA VAL A 87 -8.43 -13.23 20.00
C VAL A 87 -7.49 -12.22 20.70
N LEU A 88 -7.68 -11.97 22.00
CA LEU A 88 -6.98 -10.94 22.78
C LEU A 88 -5.89 -11.56 23.69
N GLN A 89 -4.84 -12.10 23.08
CA GLN A 89 -3.66 -12.56 23.84
C GLN A 89 -2.85 -11.38 24.38
N GLU A 90 -2.03 -11.59 25.43
CA GLU A 90 -1.30 -10.50 26.10
C GLU A 90 -0.42 -9.67 25.16
N GLN A 91 0.31 -10.32 24.24
CA GLN A 91 1.14 -9.63 23.24
C GLN A 91 0.30 -8.77 22.28
N VAL A 92 -0.89 -9.25 21.90
CA VAL A 92 -1.84 -8.53 21.05
C VAL A 92 -2.42 -7.32 21.78
N LEU A 93 -2.73 -7.45 23.08
CA LEU A 93 -3.20 -6.32 23.88
C LEU A 93 -2.10 -5.26 24.06
N LYS A 94 -0.85 -5.68 24.21
CA LYS A 94 0.29 -4.79 24.42
C LYS A 94 0.74 -4.06 23.15
N HIS A 95 0.69 -4.73 22.00
CA HIS A 95 1.31 -4.27 20.75
C HIS A 95 0.38 -4.23 19.54
N GLY A 96 -0.86 -4.68 19.67
CA GLY A 96 -1.83 -4.71 18.59
C GLY A 96 -2.59 -3.40 18.41
N THR A 97 -3.06 -3.21 17.19
CA THR A 97 -3.97 -2.13 16.81
C THR A 97 -5.27 -2.74 16.34
N ILE A 98 -6.40 -2.30 16.87
CA ILE A 98 -7.70 -2.61 16.28
C ILE A 98 -8.00 -1.61 15.16
N LYS A 99 -8.20 -2.12 13.96
CA LYS A 99 -8.75 -1.38 12.84
C LYS A 99 -10.25 -1.64 12.79
N ILE A 100 -11.02 -0.57 12.91
CA ILE A 100 -12.47 -0.58 12.83
C ILE A 100 -12.83 0.03 11.48
N GLU A 101 -13.34 -0.79 10.57
CA GLU A 101 -13.79 -0.34 9.26
C GLU A 101 -15.31 -0.46 9.17
N ARG A 102 -15.96 0.62 8.74
CA ARG A 102 -17.40 0.61 8.50
C ARG A 102 -17.68 0.20 7.06
N CYS A 103 -18.53 -0.79 6.89
CA CYS A 103 -18.98 -1.25 5.57
C CYS A 103 -20.49 -1.03 5.44
N TRP A 104 -20.91 -0.36 4.36
CA TRP A 104 -22.31 -0.24 3.99
C TRP A 104 -22.64 -1.27 2.92
N VAL A 105 -23.56 -2.16 3.27
CA VAL A 105 -24.02 -3.21 2.36
C VAL A 105 -25.51 -2.99 2.10
N GLU A 106 -25.94 -3.12 0.87
CA GLU A 106 -27.35 -3.00 0.50
C GLU A 106 -28.00 -4.39 0.49
N ALA A 107 -29.29 -4.47 0.85
CA ALA A 107 -29.98 -5.75 1.00
C ALA A 107 -29.98 -6.62 -0.26
N ASN A 108 -30.03 -6.02 -1.45
CA ASN A 108 -29.99 -6.70 -2.74
C ASN A 108 -28.57 -6.82 -3.33
N LEU A 109 -27.55 -6.37 -2.60
CA LEU A 109 -26.13 -6.58 -2.91
C LEU A 109 -25.35 -6.94 -1.62
N PRO A 110 -25.64 -8.11 -1.01
CA PRO A 110 -25.15 -8.46 0.32
C PRO A 110 -23.64 -8.73 0.40
N ASP A 111 -23.02 -9.07 -0.73
CA ASP A 111 -21.63 -9.55 -0.79
C ASP A 111 -20.63 -8.45 -1.20
N VAL A 112 -21.13 -7.28 -1.62
CA VAL A 112 -20.30 -6.17 -2.10
C VAL A 112 -20.66 -4.90 -1.34
N GLU A 113 -19.63 -4.18 -0.90
CA GLU A 113 -19.82 -2.89 -0.24
C GLU A 113 -20.24 -1.82 -1.27
N VAL A 114 -21.11 -0.90 -0.87
CA VAL A 114 -21.77 0.05 -1.78
C VAL A 114 -20.77 0.99 -2.48
N LEU A 115 -19.74 1.50 -1.79
CA LEU A 115 -18.74 2.36 -2.42
C LEU A 115 -17.86 1.59 -3.42
N GLU A 116 -17.51 0.34 -3.10
CA GLU A 116 -16.81 -0.54 -4.04
C GLU A 116 -17.66 -0.81 -5.30
N ALA A 117 -18.96 -1.07 -5.11
CA ALA A 117 -19.91 -1.23 -6.20
C ALA A 117 -19.99 0.03 -7.08
N ILE A 118 -20.03 1.23 -6.48
CA ILE A 118 -20.05 2.50 -7.22
C ILE A 118 -18.72 2.75 -7.96
N ALA A 119 -17.58 2.45 -7.33
CA ALA A 119 -16.27 2.57 -7.97
C ALA A 119 -16.17 1.64 -9.18
N HIS A 120 -16.70 0.41 -9.07
CA HIS A 120 -16.81 -0.52 -10.20
C HIS A 120 -17.68 0.04 -11.33
N VAL A 121 -18.87 0.54 -11.01
CA VAL A 121 -19.77 1.16 -12.00
C VAL A 121 -19.07 2.33 -12.71
N HIS A 122 -18.37 3.19 -11.97
CA HIS A 122 -17.62 4.28 -12.55
C HIS A 122 -16.54 3.77 -13.50
N GLY A 123 -15.67 2.86 -13.04
CA GLY A 123 -14.60 2.28 -13.86
C GLY A 123 -15.12 1.66 -15.14
N PHE A 124 -16.20 0.88 -15.03
CA PHE A 124 -16.87 0.26 -16.17
C PHE A 124 -17.38 1.31 -17.19
N LEU A 125 -18.00 2.40 -16.72
CA LEU A 125 -18.48 3.48 -17.57
C LEU A 125 -17.32 4.26 -18.21
N SER A 126 -16.22 4.50 -17.48
CA SER A 126 -15.00 5.11 -18.03
C SER A 126 -14.44 4.28 -19.17
N THR A 127 -14.34 2.96 -19.01
CA THR A 127 -13.87 2.06 -20.08
C THR A 127 -14.78 2.12 -21.32
N ILE A 128 -16.11 2.20 -21.14
CA ILE A 128 -17.02 2.40 -22.28
C ILE A 128 -16.71 3.71 -23.00
N LEU A 129 -16.48 4.80 -22.27
CA LEU A 129 -16.19 6.12 -22.85
C LEU A 129 -14.86 6.13 -23.62
N GLU A 130 -13.82 5.52 -23.07
CA GLU A 130 -12.52 5.37 -23.72
C GLU A 130 -12.61 4.54 -25.00
N ASP A 131 -13.31 3.41 -24.94
CA ASP A 131 -13.54 2.55 -26.10
C ASP A 131 -14.40 3.27 -27.16
N ALA A 132 -15.36 4.09 -26.75
CA ALA A 132 -16.14 4.92 -27.67
C ALA A 132 -15.24 5.94 -28.39
N HIS A 133 -14.38 6.65 -27.65
CA HIS A 133 -13.44 7.60 -28.24
C HIS A 133 -12.52 6.93 -29.26
N SER A 134 -11.99 5.76 -28.90
CA SER A 134 -11.16 4.94 -29.79
C SER A 134 -11.92 4.49 -31.05
N ALA A 135 -13.13 3.94 -30.87
CA ALA A 135 -13.96 3.43 -31.96
C ALA A 135 -14.42 4.52 -32.95
N PHE A 136 -14.54 5.76 -32.48
CA PHE A 136 -14.96 6.91 -33.31
C PHE A 136 -13.81 7.87 -33.67
N GLY A 137 -12.56 7.48 -33.43
CA GLY A 137 -11.37 8.22 -33.87
C GLY A 137 -11.14 9.55 -33.16
N LEU A 138 -11.61 9.69 -31.92
CA LEU A 138 -11.35 10.84 -31.05
C LEU A 138 -10.08 10.55 -30.24
N SER A 139 -8.94 11.13 -30.63
CA SER A 139 -7.61 10.68 -30.20
C SER A 139 -7.07 11.30 -28.91
N GLU A 140 -7.80 12.16 -28.22
CA GLU A 140 -7.28 12.87 -27.04
C GLU A 140 -8.28 12.83 -25.89
N PHE A 141 -7.86 12.23 -24.78
CA PHE A 141 -8.52 12.33 -23.48
C PHE A 141 -7.60 13.15 -22.58
N ASP A 142 -7.96 14.41 -22.35
CA ASP A 142 -7.44 15.17 -21.23
C ASP A 142 -8.19 14.69 -19.98
N GLN A 143 -7.52 13.87 -19.16
CA GLN A 143 -8.08 13.52 -17.86
C GLN A 143 -7.91 14.73 -16.95
N ILE A 144 -9.01 15.28 -16.47
CA ILE A 144 -8.99 16.37 -15.49
C ILE A 144 -8.98 15.71 -14.12
N GLU A 145 -7.89 15.82 -13.38
CA GLU A 145 -7.86 15.46 -11.97
C GLU A 145 -8.33 16.68 -11.15
N LEU A 146 -9.35 16.47 -10.33
CA LEU A 146 -9.75 17.44 -9.31
C LEU A 146 -8.85 17.22 -8.10
N THR A 147 -7.92 18.14 -7.86
CA THR A 147 -7.11 18.12 -6.65
C THR A 147 -7.99 18.45 -5.43
N HIS A 148 -7.54 18.03 -4.24
CA HIS A 148 -8.31 18.12 -2.98
C HIS A 148 -8.68 19.57 -2.58
N ASP A 149 -8.05 20.56 -3.20
CA ASP A 149 -8.27 22.01 -3.07
C ASP A 149 -9.20 22.61 -4.16
N GLY A 150 -9.79 21.77 -5.02
CA GLY A 150 -10.75 22.19 -6.04
C GLY A 150 -10.13 22.79 -7.31
N ILE A 151 -8.82 22.66 -7.49
CA ILE A 151 -8.13 23.07 -8.71
C ILE A 151 -8.21 21.89 -9.71
N SER A 152 -8.55 22.18 -10.95
CA SER A 152 -8.53 21.19 -12.03
C SER A 152 -7.16 21.21 -12.69
N GLU A 153 -6.36 20.16 -12.49
CA GLU A 153 -5.15 19.93 -13.28
C GLU A 153 -5.46 18.96 -14.43
N VAL A 154 -5.05 19.33 -15.65
CA VAL A 154 -5.15 18.45 -16.81
C VAL A 154 -3.95 17.49 -16.76
N ILE A 155 -4.22 16.23 -16.48
CA ILE A 155 -3.24 15.17 -16.54
C ILE A 155 -3.35 14.51 -17.91
N HIS A 156 -2.35 14.75 -18.75
CA HIS A 156 -2.23 14.06 -20.02
C HIS A 156 -1.72 12.63 -19.78
N ASN A 157 -2.51 11.63 -20.21
CA ASN A 157 -2.07 10.24 -20.43
C ASN A 157 -1.53 9.42 -19.24
N GLU A 158 -1.64 9.87 -17.99
CA GLU A 158 -1.39 8.97 -16.86
C GLU A 158 -2.63 8.12 -16.59
N ARG A 159 -2.53 6.82 -16.90
CA ARG A 159 -3.59 5.85 -16.64
C ARG A 159 -3.95 5.84 -15.15
N ASN A 160 -5.07 6.47 -14.80
CA ASN A 160 -5.68 6.37 -13.49
C ASN A 160 -6.27 4.97 -13.30
N HIS A 161 -5.51 4.11 -12.62
CA HIS A 161 -5.82 2.72 -12.24
C HIS A 161 -6.03 1.73 -13.42
N ILE A 162 -5.72 0.45 -13.19
CA ILE A 162 -5.78 -0.64 -14.20
C ILE A 162 -7.20 -0.83 -14.79
N ASP A 163 -8.24 -0.34 -14.11
CA ASP A 163 -9.65 -0.61 -14.41
C ASP A 163 -10.52 0.66 -14.62
N GLY A 164 -9.92 1.83 -14.89
CA GLY A 164 -10.67 3.09 -15.16
C GLY A 164 -11.27 3.80 -13.94
N LYS A 165 -10.84 3.40 -12.73
CA LYS A 165 -11.26 4.00 -11.45
C LYS A 165 -10.37 5.21 -11.10
N PHE A 166 -10.97 6.28 -10.56
CA PHE A 166 -10.16 7.38 -10.02
C PHE A 166 -9.40 6.95 -8.75
N PRO A 167 -8.22 7.54 -8.47
CA PRO A 167 -7.46 7.25 -7.25
C PRO A 167 -8.28 7.44 -5.96
N CYS A 168 -9.17 8.43 -5.91
CA CYS A 168 -10.04 8.68 -4.77
C CYS A 168 -11.23 7.70 -4.65
N MET A 169 -11.60 7.01 -5.74
CA MET A 169 -12.65 5.99 -5.78
C MET A 169 -12.13 4.59 -5.46
N VAL A 170 -10.81 4.40 -5.53
CA VAL A 170 -10.16 3.36 -4.75
C VAL A 170 -10.22 3.84 -3.30
N ALA A 171 -11.40 3.66 -2.68
CA ALA A 171 -11.60 3.95 -1.27
C ALA A 171 -10.69 2.99 -0.50
N THR A 172 -9.43 3.38 -0.30
CA THR A 172 -8.51 2.59 0.51
C THR A 172 -9.19 2.46 1.86
N SER A 173 -9.26 1.22 2.35
CA SER A 173 -9.85 0.89 3.64
C SER A 173 -9.42 1.86 4.75
N GLU A 174 -8.23 2.44 4.62
CA GLU A 174 -7.67 3.52 5.39
C GLU A 174 -8.64 4.69 5.69
N TYR A 175 -9.26 5.31 4.68
CA TYR A 175 -10.14 6.49 4.87
C TYR A 175 -11.48 6.17 5.55
N ARG A 176 -11.88 4.89 5.52
CA ARG A 176 -13.11 4.39 6.16
C ARG A 176 -12.83 3.64 7.44
N SER A 177 -11.57 3.65 7.88
CA SER A 177 -11.13 2.96 9.06
C SER A 177 -10.66 3.91 10.13
N MET A 178 -10.97 3.55 11.37
CA MET A 178 -10.32 4.11 12.54
C MET A 178 -9.34 3.06 13.06
N GLN A 179 -8.10 3.48 13.31
CA GLN A 179 -7.08 2.62 13.90
C GLN A 179 -6.91 3.03 15.35
N ILE A 180 -7.00 2.08 16.27
CA ILE A 180 -6.94 2.36 17.70
C ILE A 180 -5.96 1.39 18.36
N SER A 181 -5.09 1.93 19.19
CA SER A 181 -4.12 1.13 19.94
C SER A 181 -4.83 0.35 21.05
N LEU A 182 -4.67 -0.98 21.07
CA LEU A 182 -5.32 -1.82 22.09
C LEU A 182 -4.75 -1.60 23.50
N SER A 183 -3.52 -1.11 23.60
CA SER A 183 -2.84 -0.91 24.88
C SER A 183 -3.31 0.32 25.66
N ASN A 184 -3.82 1.35 24.97
CA ASN A 184 -4.17 2.63 25.59
C ASN A 184 -5.46 3.27 25.05
N GLY A 185 -6.15 2.63 24.09
CA GLY A 185 -7.41 3.12 23.51
C GLY A 185 -7.28 4.37 22.64
N GLN A 186 -6.08 4.85 22.36
CA GLN A 186 -5.88 6.08 21.58
C GLN A 186 -5.96 5.80 20.07
N ALA A 187 -6.64 6.69 19.35
CA ALA A 187 -6.65 6.68 17.89
C ALA A 187 -5.23 6.91 17.35
N ARG A 188 -4.86 6.13 16.34
CA ARG A 188 -3.59 6.19 15.62
C ARG A 188 -3.85 6.79 14.25
N ASN A 189 -3.21 7.93 13.98
CA ASN A 189 -3.23 8.58 12.69
C ASN A 189 -1.79 8.75 12.22
N PHE A 190 -1.47 8.24 11.03
CA PHE A 190 -0.21 8.54 10.38
C PHE A 190 -0.45 9.64 9.36
N GLY A 191 0.26 10.76 9.53
CA GLY A 191 0.32 11.81 8.52
C GLY A 191 1.32 11.48 7.42
N THR A 192 1.07 12.02 6.23
CA THR A 192 2.06 12.02 5.14
C THR A 192 2.53 13.44 4.94
N VAL A 193 3.84 13.67 5.08
CA VAL A 193 4.46 14.97 4.79
C VAL A 193 5.18 14.86 3.45
N LYS A 194 4.68 15.55 2.43
CA LYS A 194 5.39 15.68 1.16
C LYS A 194 6.51 16.72 1.33
N LYS A 195 7.75 16.29 1.10
CA LYS A 195 8.91 17.20 1.04
C LYS A 195 9.34 17.36 -0.41
N HIS A 196 9.45 18.59 -0.87
CA HIS A 196 10.07 18.88 -2.15
C HIS A 196 11.59 18.88 -1.96
N VAL A 197 12.29 18.09 -2.77
CA VAL A 197 13.76 18.07 -2.80
C VAL A 197 14.19 18.88 -4.01
N SER A 198 14.89 19.98 -3.78
CA SER A 198 15.41 20.82 -4.86
C SER A 198 16.65 20.21 -5.51
N ARG A 199 17.04 20.71 -6.69
CA ARG A 199 18.33 20.34 -7.31
C ARG A 199 19.52 20.72 -6.44
N GLU A 200 19.43 21.82 -5.71
CA GLU A 200 20.48 22.27 -4.80
C GLU A 200 20.65 21.29 -3.63
N ASP A 201 19.55 20.79 -3.06
CA ASP A 201 19.60 19.76 -2.01
C ASP A 201 20.31 18.49 -2.49
N MET A 202 20.05 18.08 -3.74
CA MET A 202 20.70 16.91 -4.35
C MET A 202 22.21 17.12 -4.52
N GLU A 203 22.65 18.31 -4.96
CA GLU A 203 24.08 18.61 -5.10
C GLU A 203 24.79 18.70 -3.73
N ILE A 204 24.12 19.26 -2.72
CA ILE A 204 24.63 19.27 -1.33
C ILE A 204 24.79 17.84 -0.82
N ALA A 205 23.79 16.98 -1.01
CA ALA A 205 23.85 15.58 -0.62
C ALA A 205 24.97 14.83 -1.37
N LYS A 206 25.07 15.01 -2.69
CA LYS A 206 26.12 14.42 -3.53
C LYS A 206 27.50 14.80 -3.02
N LYS A 207 27.74 16.09 -2.78
CA LYS A 207 29.03 16.58 -2.26
C LYS A 207 29.34 16.04 -0.87
N ARG A 208 28.35 15.91 0.02
CA ARG A 208 28.54 15.38 1.38
C ARG A 208 28.98 13.92 1.37
N TYR A 209 28.30 13.07 0.59
CA TYR A 209 28.50 11.61 0.65
C TYR A 209 29.56 11.11 -0.34
N TYR A 210 29.69 11.75 -1.51
CA TYR A 210 30.59 11.30 -2.59
C TYR A 210 31.72 12.30 -2.90
N GLY A 211 31.64 13.54 -2.38
CA GLY A 211 32.64 14.57 -2.65
C GLY A 211 32.67 14.98 -4.12
N ASP A 212 33.87 15.25 -4.63
CA ASP A 212 34.11 15.57 -6.05
C ASP A 212 34.36 14.31 -6.90
N ARG A 213 34.15 13.11 -6.33
CA ARG A 213 34.29 11.89 -7.12
C ARG A 213 33.27 11.94 -8.25
N PRO A 214 33.67 11.67 -9.51
CA PRO A 214 32.69 11.44 -10.54
C PRO A 214 31.81 10.28 -10.05
N ILE A 215 30.52 10.56 -9.88
CA ILE A 215 29.55 9.48 -9.97
C ILE A 215 29.73 9.04 -11.41
N GLU A 216 30.33 7.87 -11.61
CA GLU A 216 30.31 7.25 -12.93
C GLU A 216 28.83 7.25 -13.31
N ASP A 217 28.47 7.97 -14.38
CA ASP A 217 27.21 7.80 -15.10
C ASP A 217 27.28 6.38 -15.69
N ASN A 218 27.27 5.39 -14.80
CA ASN A 218 27.21 4.01 -15.18
C ASN A 218 25.85 3.82 -15.84
N GLU A 219 25.91 3.01 -16.89
CA GLU A 219 24.84 2.55 -17.76
C GLU A 219 23.46 2.57 -17.09
N LYS A 220 22.42 2.89 -17.89
CA LYS A 220 21.00 2.93 -17.47
C LYS A 220 20.76 2.01 -16.28
N PRO A 221 20.25 2.53 -15.14
CA PRO A 221 20.15 1.75 -13.91
C PRO A 221 19.54 0.39 -14.22
N SER A 222 20.28 -0.67 -13.87
CA SER A 222 19.77 -2.02 -13.97
C SER A 222 18.54 -2.09 -13.07
N TRP A 223 17.36 -2.28 -13.66
CA TRP A 223 16.13 -2.52 -12.90
C TRP A 223 16.06 -3.95 -12.35
N ASN A 224 17.22 -4.59 -12.17
CA ASN A 224 17.35 -5.87 -11.49
C ASN A 224 17.36 -5.63 -9.97
N VAL A 225 16.62 -6.45 -9.22
CA VAL A 225 16.49 -6.34 -7.76
C VAL A 225 17.84 -6.46 -7.05
N GLU A 226 18.72 -7.35 -7.50
CA GLU A 226 20.03 -7.57 -6.89
C GLU A 226 20.99 -6.39 -7.10
N ASP A 227 21.08 -5.89 -8.34
CA ASP A 227 21.94 -4.75 -8.66
C ASP A 227 21.46 -3.50 -7.91
N MET A 228 20.14 -3.29 -7.84
CA MET A 228 19.55 -2.20 -7.07
C MET A 228 19.85 -2.34 -5.57
N ALA A 229 19.69 -3.55 -5.01
CA ALA A 229 19.99 -3.80 -3.60
C ALA A 229 21.46 -3.51 -3.27
N GLU A 230 22.39 -3.95 -4.11
CA GLU A 230 23.83 -3.74 -3.89
C GLU A 230 24.21 -2.25 -3.95
N ASN A 231 23.75 -1.55 -4.99
CA ASN A 231 24.00 -0.11 -5.15
C ASN A 231 23.42 0.70 -3.99
N LEU A 232 22.18 0.41 -3.61
CA LEU A 232 21.50 1.12 -2.53
C LEU A 232 22.09 0.78 -1.15
N PHE A 233 22.54 -0.46 -0.93
CA PHE A 233 23.21 -0.81 0.33
C PHE A 233 24.56 -0.10 0.46
N ASN A 234 25.34 -0.03 -0.62
CA ASN A 234 26.62 0.69 -0.62
C ASN A 234 26.43 2.19 -0.32
N MET A 235 25.37 2.79 -0.87
CA MET A 235 24.97 4.15 -0.52
C MET A 235 24.57 4.26 0.96
N ALA A 236 23.73 3.35 1.46
CA ALA A 236 23.29 3.33 2.86
C ALA A 236 24.46 3.22 3.85
N ARG A 237 25.45 2.36 3.54
CA ARG A 237 26.70 2.25 4.31
C ARG A 237 27.46 3.57 4.35
N THR A 238 27.54 4.25 3.21
CA THR A 238 28.23 5.55 3.10
C THR A 238 27.53 6.62 3.94
N VAL A 239 26.20 6.70 3.86
CA VAL A 239 25.38 7.60 4.69
C VAL A 239 25.60 7.29 6.18
N PHE A 240 25.48 6.03 6.57
CA PHE A 240 25.65 5.63 7.97
C PHE A 240 27.04 5.96 8.52
N ILE A 241 28.12 5.68 7.78
CA ILE A 241 29.49 5.99 8.23
C ILE A 241 29.70 7.50 8.38
N LYS A 242 29.08 8.32 7.53
CA LYS A 242 29.19 9.78 7.57
C LYS A 242 28.37 10.40 8.69
N ASP A 243 27.17 9.90 8.91
CA ASP A 243 26.18 10.55 9.77
C ASP A 243 26.03 9.87 11.13
N GLY A 244 26.51 8.63 11.27
CA GLY A 244 26.41 7.80 12.48
C GLY A 244 25.05 7.12 12.67
N TYR A 245 24.11 7.36 11.75
CA TYR A 245 22.78 6.76 11.71
C TYR A 245 22.25 6.72 10.26
N HIS A 246 21.18 5.97 10.04
CA HIS A 246 20.43 5.89 8.79
C HIS A 246 18.93 5.98 9.10
N SER A 247 18.22 6.83 8.37
CA SER A 247 16.76 6.91 8.46
C SER A 247 16.11 5.60 8.00
N ASN A 248 14.96 5.24 8.58
CA ASN A 248 14.16 4.15 8.04
C ASN A 248 13.49 4.63 6.74
N VAL A 249 13.83 4.00 5.61
CA VAL A 249 13.43 4.46 4.27
C VAL A 249 12.93 3.29 3.43
N ALA A 250 11.79 3.46 2.77
CA ALA A 250 11.34 2.61 1.68
C ALA A 250 11.52 3.34 0.34
N LEU A 251 12.06 2.65 -0.65
CA LEU A 251 12.20 3.11 -2.02
C LEU A 251 11.30 2.26 -2.91
N LEU A 252 10.28 2.88 -3.50
CA LEU A 252 9.35 2.21 -4.39
C LEU A 252 9.74 2.52 -5.82
N ILE A 253 10.03 1.48 -6.60
CA ILE A 253 10.71 1.64 -7.89
C ILE A 253 9.82 1.11 -9.00
N HIS A 254 9.65 1.92 -10.04
CA HIS A 254 8.95 1.57 -11.27
C HIS A 254 9.87 1.90 -12.47
N PRO A 255 10.10 0.97 -13.42
CA PRO A 255 11.07 1.17 -14.50
C PRO A 255 10.87 2.44 -15.35
N THR A 256 9.63 2.84 -15.59
CA THR A 256 9.29 4.06 -16.36
C THR A 256 8.93 5.28 -15.51
N LYS A 257 8.35 5.13 -14.30
CA LYS A 257 7.97 6.26 -13.43
C LYS A 257 9.09 6.71 -12.48
N GLY A 258 10.14 5.92 -12.34
CA GLY A 258 11.29 6.22 -11.49
C GLY A 258 11.13 5.71 -10.07
N ILE A 259 11.77 6.41 -9.12
CA ILE A 259 11.85 6.02 -7.71
C ILE A 259 11.01 6.99 -6.88
N LEU A 260 10.10 6.44 -6.08
CA LEU A 260 9.35 7.15 -5.05
C LEU A 260 9.96 6.84 -3.67
N PRO A 261 10.77 7.77 -3.10
CA PRO A 261 11.34 7.59 -1.76
C PRO A 261 10.32 7.94 -0.67
N MET A 262 10.29 7.14 0.39
CA MET A 262 9.45 7.32 1.56
C MET A 262 10.28 7.17 2.82
N GLN A 263 10.31 8.20 3.67
CA GLN A 263 10.85 8.10 5.01
C GLN A 263 9.76 7.58 5.96
N LEU A 264 10.07 6.54 6.72
CA LEU A 264 9.14 5.81 7.57
C LEU A 264 9.41 6.11 9.04
N GLU A 265 8.57 6.96 9.64
CA GLU A 265 8.66 7.29 11.07
C GLU A 265 7.70 6.42 11.88
N THR A 266 8.24 5.78 12.92
CA THR A 266 7.47 4.91 13.83
C THR A 266 7.85 5.23 15.26
N GLU A 267 6.88 5.52 16.11
CA GLU A 267 7.12 5.80 17.54
C GLU A 267 7.09 4.50 18.35
N VAL A 268 6.16 3.61 18.00
CA VAL A 268 5.98 2.33 18.66
C VAL A 268 6.04 1.18 17.66
N ARG A 269 6.22 -0.03 18.18
CA ARG A 269 6.33 -1.23 17.34
C ARG A 269 5.07 -1.46 16.48
N ALA A 270 3.89 -1.25 17.06
CA ALA A 270 2.61 -1.43 16.40
C ALA A 270 2.52 -0.63 15.08
N ASP A 271 3.15 0.54 15.06
CA ASP A 271 3.19 1.42 13.91
C ASP A 271 3.86 0.76 12.71
N LYS A 272 4.83 -0.13 12.94
CA LYS A 272 5.51 -0.84 11.86
C LYS A 272 4.56 -1.72 11.04
N TYR A 273 3.56 -2.34 11.67
CA TYR A 273 2.58 -3.15 10.94
C TYR A 273 1.67 -2.27 10.07
N LEU A 274 1.25 -1.13 10.60
CA LEU A 274 0.36 -0.19 9.93
C LEU A 274 1.07 0.54 8.78
N ILE A 275 2.30 0.99 9.02
CA ILE A 275 3.09 1.71 8.02
C ILE A 275 3.44 0.82 6.84
N MET A 276 3.70 -0.47 7.04
CA MET A 276 3.98 -1.38 5.92
C MET A 276 2.73 -1.70 5.09
N LYS A 277 1.53 -1.66 5.70
CA LYS A 277 0.28 -1.68 4.92
C LYS A 277 0.13 -0.42 4.07
N LYS A 278 0.44 0.76 4.63
CA LYS A 278 0.46 2.02 3.84
C LYS A 278 1.49 1.98 2.71
N VAL A 279 2.68 1.42 2.95
CA VAL A 279 3.69 1.23 1.90
C VAL A 279 3.13 0.33 0.79
N ALA A 280 2.40 -0.74 1.11
CA ALA A 280 1.74 -1.55 0.10
C ALA A 280 0.69 -0.76 -0.70
N ASP A 281 -0.11 0.09 -0.05
CA ASP A 281 -1.06 0.96 -0.76
C ASP A 281 -0.34 1.94 -1.71
N GLU A 282 0.82 2.49 -1.32
CA GLU A 282 1.65 3.32 -2.20
C GLU A 282 2.30 2.52 -3.33
N VAL A 283 2.67 1.25 -3.10
CA VAL A 283 3.14 0.35 -4.17
C VAL A 283 2.06 0.15 -5.20
N GLU A 284 0.81 -0.07 -4.78
CA GLU A 284 -0.33 -0.19 -5.69
C GLU A 284 -0.56 1.11 -6.48
N ARG A 285 -0.57 2.26 -5.79
CA ARG A 285 -0.80 3.57 -6.42
C ARG A 285 0.30 3.96 -7.40
N HIS A 286 1.56 3.83 -7.00
CA HIS A 286 2.71 4.13 -7.86
C HIS A 286 2.84 3.08 -8.99
N GLY A 287 2.38 1.85 -8.75
CA GLY A 287 2.52 0.71 -9.66
C GLY A 287 3.91 0.06 -9.57
N SER A 288 4.59 0.19 -8.44
CA SER A 288 5.99 -0.22 -8.28
C SER A 288 6.18 -1.72 -8.52
N ASP A 289 7.27 -2.05 -9.21
CA ASP A 289 7.67 -3.43 -9.48
C ASP A 289 8.75 -3.91 -8.50
N ILE A 290 9.45 -2.99 -7.84
CA ILE A 290 10.50 -3.30 -6.86
C ILE A 290 10.31 -2.41 -5.64
N VAL A 291 10.51 -3.00 -4.45
CA VAL A 291 10.56 -2.27 -3.19
C VAL A 291 11.87 -2.57 -2.50
N VAL A 292 12.53 -1.53 -2.00
CA VAL A 292 13.73 -1.64 -1.17
C VAL A 292 13.48 -0.93 0.15
N LEU A 293 13.58 -1.66 1.26
CA LEU A 293 13.52 -1.12 2.61
C LEU A 293 14.94 -1.06 3.18
N ILE A 294 15.34 0.08 3.72
CA ILE A 294 16.64 0.29 4.37
C ILE A 294 16.40 0.84 5.77
N ASN A 295 16.94 0.17 6.79
CA ASN A 295 16.74 0.57 8.16
C ASN A 295 17.85 0.06 9.10
N GLU A 296 17.90 0.64 10.30
CA GLU A 296 18.61 0.05 11.42
C GLU A 296 17.68 -0.90 12.19
N ALA A 297 18.23 -1.99 12.73
CA ALA A 297 17.48 -2.92 13.55
C ALA A 297 18.36 -3.59 14.62
N TRP A 298 17.72 -3.95 15.73
CA TRP A 298 18.27 -4.94 16.65
C TRP A 298 17.98 -6.34 16.13
N THR A 299 19.01 -7.20 16.08
CA THR A 299 18.89 -8.61 15.76
C THR A 299 19.46 -9.46 16.89
N ALA A 300 18.98 -10.70 17.01
CA ALA A 300 19.48 -11.65 17.99
C ALA A 300 19.23 -13.08 17.46
N PRO A 301 20.03 -14.08 17.87
CA PRO A 301 19.77 -15.47 17.53
C PRO A 301 18.36 -15.91 17.97
N PHE A 302 17.71 -16.78 17.22
CA PHE A 302 16.42 -17.35 17.65
C PHE A 302 16.60 -18.16 18.94
N ASP A 303 15.74 -17.94 19.93
CA ASP A 303 15.69 -18.73 21.17
C ASP A 303 14.38 -19.53 21.20
N PRO A 304 14.44 -20.87 21.06
CA PRO A 304 13.26 -21.71 21.07
C PRO A 304 12.55 -21.75 22.43
N GLU A 305 13.24 -21.45 23.54
CA GLU A 305 12.63 -21.40 24.87
C GLU A 305 11.83 -20.10 25.07
N ASN A 306 12.20 -19.04 24.34
CA ASN A 306 11.52 -17.75 24.36
C ASN A 306 11.19 -17.27 22.93
N PRO A 307 10.35 -18.00 22.17
CA PRO A 307 10.14 -17.77 20.74
C PRO A 307 9.48 -16.42 20.42
N TYR A 308 8.84 -15.80 21.42
CA TYR A 308 8.18 -14.50 21.31
C TYR A 308 9.01 -13.34 21.88
N GLN A 309 10.20 -13.61 22.45
CA GLN A 309 11.05 -12.56 22.98
C GLN A 309 11.69 -11.76 21.84
N TYR A 310 11.69 -10.44 21.98
CA TYR A 310 12.17 -9.59 20.92
C TYR A 310 13.68 -9.31 21.00
N PRO A 311 14.35 -9.10 19.86
CA PRO A 311 15.78 -8.75 19.85
C PRO A 311 16.11 -7.55 20.75
N ALA A 312 15.25 -6.53 20.82
CA ALA A 312 15.46 -5.36 21.67
C ALA A 312 15.63 -5.71 23.17
N GLU A 313 14.92 -6.74 23.62
CA GLU A 313 14.84 -7.19 25.01
C GLU A 313 15.98 -8.14 25.38
N ARG A 314 16.77 -8.58 24.40
CA ARG A 314 17.85 -9.52 24.60
C ARG A 314 19.15 -8.85 25.03
N ALA A 315 19.90 -9.56 25.85
CA ALA A 315 21.22 -9.15 26.33
C ALA A 315 22.29 -9.29 25.23
N ASP A 316 22.17 -10.31 24.37
CA ASP A 316 23.09 -10.61 23.27
C ASP A 316 22.62 -10.03 21.92
N LYS A 317 21.79 -8.99 21.97
CA LYS A 317 21.35 -8.28 20.77
C LYS A 317 22.51 -7.62 20.05
N LYS A 318 22.40 -7.54 18.74
CA LYS A 318 23.31 -6.83 17.84
C LYS A 318 22.57 -5.72 17.13
N GLU A 319 23.25 -4.62 16.86
CA GLU A 319 22.74 -3.58 15.97
C GLU A 319 23.18 -3.88 14.54
N MET A 320 22.27 -3.72 13.58
CA MET A 320 22.50 -4.01 12.17
C MET A 320 21.96 -2.89 11.30
N LEU A 321 22.72 -2.50 10.29
CA LEU A 321 22.19 -1.84 9.10
C LEU A 321 21.64 -2.94 8.19
N LEU A 322 20.36 -2.84 7.84
CA LEU A 322 19.64 -3.83 7.04
C LEU A 322 19.11 -3.20 5.76
N LEU A 323 19.12 -4.00 4.69
CA LEU A 323 18.36 -3.77 3.49
C LEU A 323 17.58 -5.04 3.14
N VAL A 324 16.29 -4.87 2.86
CA VAL A 324 15.43 -5.93 2.33
C VAL A 324 14.84 -5.42 1.03
N ALA A 325 15.11 -6.12 -0.07
CA ALA A 325 14.57 -5.83 -1.38
C ALA A 325 13.68 -6.97 -1.86
N ALA A 326 12.57 -6.63 -2.51
CA ALA A 326 11.70 -7.58 -3.17
C ALA A 326 11.26 -7.05 -4.54
N GLY A 327 11.22 -7.94 -5.52
CA GLY A 327 10.64 -7.73 -6.83
C GLY A 327 9.27 -8.39 -6.95
N LYS A 328 8.44 -7.81 -7.81
CA LYS A 328 7.11 -8.32 -8.18
C LYS A 328 7.14 -9.65 -8.90
N ASP A 329 8.30 -10.08 -9.37
CA ASP A 329 8.61 -11.41 -9.92
C ASP A 329 8.88 -12.47 -8.83
N GLY A 330 8.90 -12.07 -7.56
CA GLY A 330 9.21 -12.95 -6.42
C GLY A 330 10.70 -12.95 -6.01
N THR A 331 11.57 -12.28 -6.77
CA THR A 331 12.99 -12.14 -6.42
C THR A 331 13.13 -11.39 -5.10
N ASN A 332 14.00 -11.85 -4.21
CA ASN A 332 14.28 -11.14 -2.95
C ASN A 332 15.76 -11.17 -2.58
N VAL A 333 16.20 -10.08 -1.96
CA VAL A 333 17.58 -9.88 -1.53
C VAL A 333 17.58 -9.26 -0.15
N ASN A 334 18.28 -9.89 0.79
CA ASN A 334 18.54 -9.34 2.11
C ASN A 334 20.04 -9.03 2.22
N MET A 335 20.37 -7.81 2.66
CA MET A 335 21.74 -7.40 2.94
C MET A 335 21.83 -6.87 4.36
N SER A 336 22.92 -7.18 5.05
CA SER A 336 23.13 -6.73 6.42
C SER A 336 24.59 -6.40 6.72
N ALA A 337 24.79 -5.51 7.68
CA ALA A 337 26.11 -5.21 8.24
C ALA A 337 25.98 -4.87 9.71
N GLU A 338 26.77 -5.55 10.55
CA GLU A 338 26.80 -5.29 12.00
C GLU A 338 27.35 -3.89 12.28
N ILE A 339 26.60 -3.13 13.08
CA ILE A 339 26.99 -1.82 13.58
C ILE A 339 27.82 -2.02 14.83
N ILE A 340 29.07 -1.55 14.79
CA ILE A 340 30.02 -1.64 15.89
C ILE A 340 30.21 -0.23 16.45
N ARG A 341 29.72 0.01 17.66
CA ARG A 341 29.86 1.32 18.35
C ARG A 341 31.02 1.27 19.33
N ASN A 342 32.02 2.12 19.11
CA ASN A 342 33.17 2.32 20.00
C ASN A 342 33.16 3.77 20.49
N GLY A 343 32.39 4.05 21.56
CA GLY A 343 32.16 5.41 22.03
C GLY A 343 31.39 6.24 20.99
N ASN A 344 31.97 7.37 20.54
CA ASN A 344 31.34 8.25 19.57
C ASN A 344 31.58 7.83 18.10
N VAL A 345 32.32 6.76 17.86
CA VAL A 345 32.62 6.27 16.51
C VAL A 345 31.80 5.01 16.24
N ALA A 346 31.03 5.01 15.15
CA ALA A 346 30.33 3.84 14.64
C ALA A 346 31.01 3.34 13.36
N THR A 347 31.24 2.04 13.27
CA THR A 347 31.74 1.37 12.06
C THR A 347 30.80 0.26 11.64
N LEU A 348 30.92 -0.19 10.38
CA LEU A 348 30.13 -1.28 9.84
C LEU A 348 31.03 -2.47 9.51
N ALA A 349 30.64 -3.66 9.96
CA ALA A 349 31.27 -4.91 9.56
C ALA A 349 31.12 -5.19 8.06
N THR A 350 31.73 -6.27 7.59
CA THR A 350 31.58 -6.78 6.22
C THR A 350 30.10 -7.05 5.92
N THR A 351 29.67 -6.65 4.72
CA THR A 351 28.32 -6.92 4.23
C THR A 351 28.08 -8.42 4.10
N GLN A 352 26.96 -8.89 4.64
CA GLN A 352 26.43 -10.23 4.40
C GLN A 352 25.26 -10.10 3.42
N LYS A 353 25.22 -10.91 2.36
CA LYS A 353 24.18 -10.93 1.32
C LYS A 353 23.53 -12.31 1.30
N HIS A 354 22.20 -12.33 1.34
CA HIS A 354 21.37 -13.52 1.24
C HIS A 354 20.36 -13.30 0.10
N CYS A 355 20.41 -14.14 -0.94
CA CYS A 355 19.50 -14.07 -2.08
C CYS A 355 18.48 -15.20 -2.01
N ASN A 356 17.20 -14.89 -2.16
CA ASN A 356 16.10 -15.86 -2.22
C ASN A 356 15.98 -16.78 -0.99
N GLU A 357 16.58 -16.40 0.14
CA GLU A 357 16.51 -17.12 1.41
C GLU A 357 15.42 -16.52 2.31
N GLY A 358 14.16 -16.76 1.95
CA GLY A 358 12.99 -16.27 2.70
C GLY A 358 12.83 -14.74 2.63
N VAL A 359 11.60 -14.28 2.40
CA VAL A 359 11.33 -12.84 2.50
C VAL A 359 11.10 -12.48 3.96
N THR A 360 11.74 -11.41 4.42
CA THR A 360 11.46 -10.86 5.75
C THR A 360 9.96 -10.52 5.83
N ASN A 361 9.26 -11.04 6.84
CA ASN A 361 7.81 -10.86 7.02
C ASN A 361 7.35 -9.40 6.90
N ILE A 362 8.23 -8.43 7.18
CA ILE A 362 7.96 -6.99 7.03
C ILE A 362 7.43 -6.59 5.64
N LEU A 363 7.83 -7.29 4.56
CA LEU A 363 7.35 -7.03 3.20
C LEU A 363 6.11 -7.84 2.82
N GLN A 364 5.57 -8.68 3.72
CA GLN A 364 4.41 -9.53 3.43
C GLN A 364 3.19 -8.76 2.88
N PRO A 365 2.83 -7.56 3.39
CA PRO A 365 1.72 -6.79 2.82
C PRO A 365 1.89 -6.47 1.32
N ILE A 366 3.12 -6.29 0.86
CA ILE A 366 3.46 -5.98 -0.53
C ILE A 366 3.44 -7.25 -1.38
N ILE A 367 3.94 -8.36 -0.84
CA ILE A 367 3.87 -9.67 -1.49
C ILE A 367 2.41 -10.08 -1.71
N ASP A 368 1.56 -9.92 -0.69
CA ASP A 368 0.13 -10.24 -0.76
C ASP A 368 -0.59 -9.38 -1.82
N LEU A 369 -0.22 -8.10 -1.93
CA LEU A 369 -0.68 -7.23 -3.00
C LEU A 369 -0.30 -7.79 -4.38
N TRP A 370 0.96 -8.12 -4.61
CA TRP A 370 1.40 -8.65 -5.90
C TRP A 370 0.80 -10.03 -6.23
N LYS A 371 0.57 -10.89 -5.22
CA LYS A 371 -0.18 -12.15 -5.37
C LYS A 371 -1.63 -11.89 -5.82
N ARG A 372 -2.34 -10.94 -5.20
CA ARG A 372 -3.70 -10.56 -5.62
C ARG A 372 -3.76 -10.06 -7.06
N GLN A 373 -2.69 -9.42 -7.54
CA GLN A 373 -2.55 -8.97 -8.93
C GLN A 373 -2.12 -10.09 -9.90
N GLY A 374 -1.95 -11.33 -9.42
CA GLY A 374 -1.51 -12.48 -10.21
C GLY A 374 -0.07 -12.38 -10.69
N LYS A 375 0.79 -11.64 -9.97
CA LYS A 375 2.17 -11.35 -10.39
C LYS A 375 3.20 -12.28 -9.77
N ILE A 376 2.90 -12.76 -8.57
CA ILE A 376 3.65 -13.81 -7.89
C ILE A 376 2.74 -15.03 -7.81
N SER A 377 3.26 -16.20 -8.18
CA SER A 377 2.52 -17.45 -7.99
C SER A 377 2.23 -17.65 -6.51
N SER A 378 0.98 -17.99 -6.18
CA SER A 378 0.67 -18.60 -4.89
C SER A 378 1.40 -19.95 -4.86
N GLY A 379 2.59 -19.97 -4.26
CA GLY A 379 3.23 -21.23 -3.88
C GLY A 379 2.25 -22.02 -3.00
N GLU A 380 1.99 -23.26 -3.40
CA GLU A 380 1.32 -24.28 -2.58
C GLU A 380 2.11 -24.59 -1.30
#